data_AF-A0A0F8EGJ2-F1
#
_entry.id   AF-A0A0F8EGJ2-F1
#
_cell.length_a   1.000
_cell.length_b   1.000
_cell.length_c   1.000
_cell.angle_alpha   90.00
_cell.angle_beta   90.00
_cell.angle_gamma   90.00
#
_symmetry.space_group_name_H-M   'P 1'
#
loop_
_entity.id
_entity.type
_entity.pdbx_description
1 polymer ?
#
loop_
_entity_poly.entity_id
_entity_poly.type
_entity_poly.pdbx_seq_one_letter_code
_entity_poly.pdbx_strand_id
1 'polypeptide(L)'
;VSSKTANGRSISAGIDASNGDLLFVYDGSKKVRGNNNINKDDALTIAEKYIQSRVSADMINEIELEDVNYKESDADGLPGTYFISYARIIRGIPSLSDGVILRVNAETGEISSYNKRWSMSGEEIALIDKEPSITDEEAIKILKEYMTSVPQIGEEKANTVKVMSSNLVWKENEDDKIHLAWWIKFVDSSFAEDEDHPASVWIDAHSGEILLIAYGRD
;
A
#
# COMPACT_ATOMS: atom_id res chain seq x y z
N VAL A 1 -15.25 12.62 -14.47
CA VAL A 1 -15.28 13.99 -15.03
C VAL A 1 -13.87 14.54 -15.08
N SER A 2 -13.51 15.31 -16.10
CA SER A 2 -12.25 16.05 -16.16
C SER A 2 -12.45 17.49 -16.62
N SER A 3 -11.56 18.38 -16.19
CA SER A 3 -11.54 19.79 -16.58
C SER A 3 -10.09 20.31 -16.58
N LYS A 4 -9.89 21.51 -17.14
CA LYS A 4 -8.61 22.22 -17.08
C LYS A 4 -8.71 23.39 -16.10
N THR A 5 -7.65 23.59 -15.34
CA THR A 5 -7.51 24.72 -14.42
C THR A 5 -6.99 25.97 -15.14
N ALA A 6 -7.05 27.11 -14.44
CA ALA A 6 -6.51 28.38 -14.93
C ALA A 6 -5.00 28.30 -15.29
N ASN A 7 -4.23 27.41 -14.64
CA ASN A 7 -2.83 27.15 -14.98
C ASN A 7 -2.64 26.05 -16.05
N GLY A 8 -3.70 25.67 -16.76
CA GLY A 8 -3.67 24.72 -17.88
C GLY A 8 -3.51 23.25 -17.49
N ARG A 9 -3.50 22.93 -16.19
CA ARG A 9 -3.34 21.56 -15.69
C ARG A 9 -4.70 20.85 -15.58
N SER A 10 -4.66 19.52 -15.63
CA SER A 10 -5.88 18.71 -15.58
C SER A 10 -6.32 18.49 -14.14
N ILE A 11 -7.62 18.58 -13.93
CA ILE A 11 -8.32 17.99 -12.79
C ILE A 11 -9.17 16.85 -13.32
N SER A 12 -9.17 15.72 -12.63
CA SER A 12 -10.09 14.62 -12.87
C SER A 12 -10.65 14.08 -11.56
N ALA A 13 -11.89 13.61 -11.60
CA ALA A 13 -12.52 12.93 -10.49
C ALA A 13 -13.41 11.78 -10.98
N GLY A 14 -13.43 10.71 -10.21
CA GLY A 14 -14.31 9.55 -10.40
C GLY A 14 -15.28 9.45 -9.23
N ILE A 15 -16.54 9.18 -9.55
CA ILE A 15 -17.61 8.98 -8.58
C ILE A 15 -18.28 7.66 -8.95
N ASP A 16 -18.59 6.85 -7.94
CA ASP A 16 -19.38 5.64 -8.11
C ASP A 16 -20.82 6.02 -8.49
N ALA A 17 -21.27 5.50 -9.63
CA ALA A 17 -22.57 5.87 -10.19
C ALA A 17 -23.77 5.32 -9.39
N SER A 18 -23.56 4.27 -8.59
CA SER A 18 -24.62 3.58 -7.84
C SER A 18 -24.92 4.25 -6.51
N ASN A 19 -23.91 4.77 -5.83
CA ASN A 19 -24.04 5.32 -4.47
C ASN A 19 -23.51 6.76 -4.32
N GLY A 20 -22.87 7.32 -5.35
CA GLY A 20 -22.36 8.69 -5.33
C GLY A 20 -21.02 8.86 -4.59
N ASP A 21 -20.36 7.77 -4.21
CA ASP A 21 -19.10 7.82 -3.49
C ASP A 21 -17.97 8.37 -4.36
N LEU A 22 -17.12 9.23 -3.77
CA LEU A 22 -15.91 9.69 -4.42
C LEU A 22 -14.87 8.56 -4.48
N LEU A 23 -14.52 8.13 -5.69
CA LEU A 23 -13.53 7.07 -5.93
C LEU A 23 -12.13 7.65 -6.07
N PHE A 24 -11.98 8.75 -6.82
CA PHE A 24 -10.69 9.41 -6.95
C PHE A 24 -10.82 10.89 -7.25
N VAL A 25 -9.79 11.63 -6.88
CA VAL A 25 -9.52 12.99 -7.33
C VAL A 25 -8.06 13.07 -7.70
N TYR A 26 -7.80 13.65 -8.86
CA TYR A 26 -6.48 14.12 -9.24
C TYR A 26 -6.59 15.59 -9.58
N ASP A 27 -5.74 16.40 -8.98
CA ASP A 27 -5.64 17.82 -9.26
C ASP A 27 -4.18 18.18 -9.54
N GLY A 28 -3.86 18.19 -10.85
CA GLY A 28 -2.53 18.55 -11.30
C GLY A 28 -2.17 19.99 -10.98
N SER A 29 -3.14 20.88 -10.76
CA SER A 29 -2.88 22.29 -10.47
C SER A 29 -2.20 22.51 -9.12
N LYS A 30 -2.33 21.55 -8.20
CA LYS A 30 -1.71 21.53 -6.87
C LYS A 30 -0.27 21.01 -6.86
N LYS A 31 0.26 20.61 -8.02
CA LYS A 31 1.69 20.32 -8.21
C LYS A 31 2.45 21.61 -8.50
N VAL A 32 2.54 22.45 -7.49
CA VAL A 32 3.17 23.78 -7.54
C VAL A 32 4.10 23.95 -6.36
N ARG A 33 5.12 24.79 -6.54
CA ARG A 33 5.99 25.15 -5.45
C ARG A 33 5.27 25.98 -4.40
N GLY A 34 5.71 25.82 -3.16
CA GLY A 34 5.35 26.64 -2.02
C GLY A 34 6.59 27.19 -1.33
N ASN A 35 6.37 27.94 -0.27
CA ASN A 35 7.44 28.48 0.56
C ASN A 35 7.50 27.79 1.94
N ASN A 36 6.69 26.75 2.16
CA ASN A 36 6.52 26.11 3.47
C ASN A 36 6.80 24.62 3.37
N ASN A 37 7.94 24.15 3.87
CA ASN A 37 8.18 22.71 3.94
C ASN A 37 7.43 22.11 5.12
N ILE A 38 6.44 21.27 4.83
CA ILE A 38 5.72 20.51 5.87
C ILE A 38 6.48 19.23 6.19
N ASN A 39 6.41 18.81 7.45
CA ASN A 39 6.99 17.54 7.88
C ASN A 39 5.97 16.39 7.68
N LYS A 40 6.43 15.17 8.00
CA LYS A 40 5.61 13.95 7.93
C LYS A 40 4.33 14.04 8.77
N ASP A 41 4.40 14.56 10.00
CA ASP A 41 3.27 14.63 10.93
C ASP A 41 2.22 15.65 10.47
N ASP A 42 2.66 16.77 9.88
CA ASP A 42 1.78 17.73 9.24
C ASP A 42 1.04 17.10 8.05
N ALA A 43 1.77 16.35 7.21
CA ALA A 43 1.19 15.65 6.05
C ALA A 43 0.16 14.61 6.48
N LEU A 44 0.43 13.85 7.54
CA LEU A 44 -0.51 12.91 8.15
C LEU A 44 -1.76 13.63 8.67
N THR A 45 -1.59 14.70 9.44
CA THR A 45 -2.71 15.50 9.97
C THR A 45 -3.59 16.05 8.84
N ILE A 46 -2.99 16.47 7.73
CA ILE A 46 -3.70 16.94 6.53
C ILE A 46 -4.47 15.79 5.88
N ALA A 47 -3.84 14.63 5.71
CA ALA A 47 -4.44 13.45 5.11
C ALA A 47 -5.65 12.95 5.92
N GLU A 48 -5.52 12.83 7.24
CA GLU A 48 -6.58 12.40 8.14
C GLU A 48 -7.80 13.34 8.06
N LYS A 49 -7.58 14.66 8.16
CA LYS A 49 -8.65 15.65 8.02
C LYS A 49 -9.33 15.56 6.66
N TYR A 50 -8.57 15.29 5.60
CA TYR A 50 -9.15 15.14 4.28
C TYR A 50 -9.99 13.88 4.18
N ILE A 51 -9.50 12.72 4.63
CA ILE A 51 -10.25 11.47 4.65
C ILE A 51 -11.56 11.64 5.45
N GLN A 52 -11.49 12.24 6.63
CA GLN A 52 -12.66 12.52 7.48
C GLN A 52 -13.74 13.33 6.76
N SER A 53 -13.36 14.17 5.79
CA SER A 53 -14.29 14.96 4.98
C SER A 53 -14.87 14.23 3.76
N ARG A 54 -14.38 13.03 3.43
CA ARG A 54 -14.68 12.30 2.18
C ARG A 54 -15.40 10.97 2.38
N VAL A 55 -15.22 10.31 3.51
CA VAL A 55 -15.80 8.99 3.78
C VAL A 55 -16.70 9.03 5.02
N SER A 56 -17.53 8.00 5.20
CA SER A 56 -18.40 7.89 6.38
C SER A 56 -17.59 7.62 7.66
N ALA A 57 -18.18 7.88 8.82
CA ALA A 57 -17.56 7.56 10.11
C ALA A 57 -17.24 6.06 10.24
N ASP A 58 -18.10 5.19 9.72
CA ASP A 58 -17.89 3.75 9.72
C ASP A 58 -16.65 3.37 8.89
N MET A 59 -16.48 3.97 7.70
CA MET A 59 -15.30 3.75 6.86
C MET A 59 -14.00 4.24 7.52
N ILE A 60 -14.05 5.30 8.32
CA ILE A 60 -12.88 5.80 9.06
C ILE A 60 -12.42 4.77 10.10
N ASN A 61 -13.36 4.06 10.71
CA ASN A 61 -13.04 2.99 11.68
C ASN A 61 -12.59 1.69 11.00
N GLU A 62 -12.75 1.58 9.68
CA GLU A 62 -12.33 0.44 8.86
C GLU A 62 -11.03 0.71 8.10
N ILE A 63 -10.25 1.73 8.45
CA ILE A 63 -8.93 1.97 7.86
C ILE A 63 -7.86 2.13 8.93
N GLU A 64 -6.64 1.70 8.60
CA GLU A 64 -5.45 1.95 9.40
C GLU A 64 -4.34 2.53 8.53
N LEU A 65 -3.46 3.34 9.12
CA LEU A 65 -2.30 3.86 8.42
C LEU A 65 -1.38 2.69 8.05
N GLU A 66 -1.12 2.52 6.76
CA GLU A 66 -0.25 1.46 6.25
C GLU A 66 1.18 1.99 6.06
N ASP A 67 1.32 3.11 5.34
CA ASP A 67 2.64 3.65 5.01
C ASP A 67 2.63 5.17 4.75
N VAL A 68 3.81 5.78 4.95
CA VAL A 68 4.07 7.18 4.63
C VAL A 68 5.47 7.33 4.05
N ASN A 69 5.53 7.56 2.75
CA ASN A 69 6.78 7.73 2.02
C ASN A 69 6.90 9.14 1.46
N TYR A 70 8.06 9.75 1.68
CA TYR A 70 8.43 10.98 1.00
C TYR A 70 9.16 10.62 -0.30
N LYS A 71 8.71 11.19 -1.41
CA LYS A 71 9.39 11.06 -2.70
C LYS A 71 9.71 12.44 -3.26
N GLU A 72 10.98 12.67 -3.54
CA GLU A 72 11.45 13.83 -4.28
C GLU A 72 10.88 13.84 -5.71
N SER A 73 10.72 15.03 -6.28
CA SER A 73 10.30 15.12 -7.68
C SER A 73 11.45 14.76 -8.62
N ASP A 74 11.20 13.84 -9.55
CA ASP A 74 12.14 13.50 -10.63
C ASP A 74 12.39 14.68 -11.59
N ALA A 75 11.46 15.65 -11.64
CA ALA A 75 11.60 16.86 -12.45
C ALA A 75 12.12 18.04 -11.62
N ASP A 76 13.20 18.66 -12.11
CA ASP A 76 13.71 19.92 -11.59
C ASP A 76 12.59 20.97 -11.54
N GLY A 77 12.49 21.67 -10.41
CA GLY A 77 11.51 22.75 -10.28
C GLY A 77 10.17 22.36 -9.66
N LEU A 78 9.95 21.10 -9.29
CA LEU A 78 8.71 20.65 -8.64
C LEU A 78 8.95 20.21 -7.18
N PRO A 79 7.94 20.35 -6.31
CA PRO A 79 8.05 19.97 -4.90
C PRO A 79 8.08 18.46 -4.73
N GLY A 80 8.71 17.99 -3.66
CA GLY A 80 8.53 16.63 -3.16
C GLY A 80 7.07 16.35 -2.76
N THR A 81 6.74 15.07 -2.63
CA THR A 81 5.39 14.61 -2.33
C THR A 81 5.42 13.54 -1.24
N TYR A 82 4.55 13.69 -0.24
CA TYR A 82 4.23 12.61 0.68
C TYR A 82 3.15 11.71 0.08
N PHE A 83 3.47 10.43 -0.04
CA PHE A 83 2.59 9.35 -0.41
C PHE A 83 2.13 8.69 0.87
N ILE A 84 0.84 8.76 1.15
CA ILE A 84 0.26 8.22 2.38
C ILE A 84 -0.77 7.17 1.97
N SER A 85 -0.62 5.94 2.45
CA SER A 85 -1.58 4.87 2.24
C SER A 85 -2.21 4.43 3.55
N TYR A 86 -3.50 4.14 3.47
CA TYR A 86 -4.29 3.54 4.54
C TYR A 86 -4.87 2.23 4.02
N ALA A 87 -4.62 1.13 4.71
CA ALA A 87 -5.21 -0.17 4.39
C ALA A 87 -6.61 -0.27 4.98
N ARG A 88 -7.50 -0.95 4.26
CA ARG A 88 -8.83 -1.33 4.76
C ARG A 88 -8.69 -2.49 5.73
N ILE A 89 -9.38 -2.40 6.86
CA ILE A 89 -9.51 -3.47 7.84
C ILE A 89 -10.80 -4.26 7.58
N ILE A 90 -10.66 -5.54 7.25
CA ILE A 90 -11.79 -6.45 7.05
C ILE A 90 -11.66 -7.58 8.06
N ARG A 91 -12.65 -7.74 8.93
CA ARG A 91 -12.64 -8.75 10.03
C ARG A 91 -11.41 -8.64 10.95
N GLY A 92 -10.89 -7.42 11.14
CA GLY A 92 -9.72 -7.14 11.97
C GLY A 92 -8.37 -7.42 11.30
N ILE A 93 -8.35 -7.69 9.99
CA ILE A 93 -7.15 -8.00 9.22
C ILE A 93 -7.00 -6.97 8.09
N PRO A 94 -5.82 -6.37 7.90
CA PRO A 94 -5.60 -5.38 6.85
C PRO A 94 -5.61 -5.97 5.45
N SER A 95 -6.09 -5.18 4.51
CA SER A 95 -6.07 -5.46 3.08
C SER A 95 -5.17 -4.47 2.36
N LEU A 96 -4.01 -4.92 1.86
CA LEU A 96 -2.99 -4.02 1.30
C LEU A 96 -3.35 -3.47 -0.08
N SER A 97 -4.33 -4.09 -0.76
CA SER A 97 -4.77 -3.67 -2.11
C SER A 97 -6.10 -2.91 -2.10
N ASP A 98 -6.64 -2.66 -0.91
CA ASP A 98 -7.96 -2.08 -0.67
C ASP A 98 -7.82 -1.05 0.45
N GLY A 99 -8.17 0.21 0.18
CA GLY A 99 -7.69 1.29 1.03
C GLY A 99 -7.92 2.68 0.48
N VAL A 100 -7.18 3.63 1.05
CA VAL A 100 -7.11 5.01 0.58
C VAL A 100 -5.65 5.41 0.38
N ILE A 101 -5.35 6.01 -0.77
CA ILE A 101 -4.03 6.57 -1.08
C ILE A 101 -4.16 8.07 -1.33
N LEU A 102 -3.30 8.85 -0.68
CA LEU A 102 -3.21 10.30 -0.85
C LEU A 102 -1.82 10.73 -1.31
N ARG A 103 -1.78 11.84 -2.04
CA ARG A 103 -0.54 12.56 -2.38
C ARG A 103 -0.61 13.99 -1.88
N VAL A 104 0.21 14.30 -0.87
CA VAL A 104 0.30 15.62 -0.25
C VAL A 104 1.54 16.34 -0.78
N ASN A 105 1.36 17.56 -1.31
CA ASN A 105 2.47 18.41 -1.71
C ASN A 105 3.29 18.81 -0.47
N ALA A 106 4.61 18.54 -0.47
CA ALA A 106 5.46 18.77 0.68
C ALA A 106 5.78 20.26 0.94
N GLU A 107 5.55 21.15 -0.03
CA GLU A 107 5.81 22.60 0.09
C GLU A 107 4.54 23.44 0.32
N THR A 108 3.35 22.90 0.03
CA THR A 108 2.07 23.62 0.18
C THR A 108 1.10 22.94 1.12
N GLY A 109 1.28 21.65 1.42
CA GLY A 109 0.31 20.83 2.15
C GLY A 109 -0.96 20.52 1.37
N GLU A 110 -1.03 20.87 0.08
CA GLU A 110 -2.22 20.61 -0.72
C GLU A 110 -2.28 19.15 -1.18
N ILE A 111 -3.47 18.54 -1.08
CA ILE A 111 -3.71 17.19 -1.58
C ILE A 111 -3.93 17.24 -3.09
N SER A 112 -2.93 16.75 -3.81
CA SER A 112 -2.90 16.67 -5.27
C SER A 112 -3.58 15.41 -5.81
N SER A 113 -3.70 14.38 -4.99
CA SER A 113 -4.38 13.14 -5.37
C SER A 113 -5.02 12.47 -4.16
N TYR A 114 -6.19 11.88 -4.40
CA TYR A 114 -6.91 10.97 -3.52
C TYR A 114 -7.40 9.80 -4.36
N ASN A 115 -7.25 8.59 -3.87
CA ASN A 115 -7.80 7.39 -4.48
C ASN A 115 -8.35 6.49 -3.37
N LYS A 116 -9.61 6.07 -3.51
CA LYS A 116 -10.29 5.09 -2.67
C LYS A 116 -10.52 3.84 -3.51
N ARG A 117 -10.05 2.70 -3.02
CA ARG A 117 -10.25 1.39 -3.65
C ARG A 117 -10.87 0.42 -2.66
N TRP A 118 -12.10 0.02 -2.92
CA TRP A 118 -12.91 -0.87 -2.07
C TRP A 118 -13.35 -2.09 -2.92
N SER A 119 -12.39 -2.71 -3.59
CA SER A 119 -12.62 -3.80 -4.54
C SER A 119 -12.89 -5.15 -3.87
N MET A 120 -12.31 -5.40 -2.69
CA MET A 120 -12.44 -6.70 -2.06
C MET A 120 -13.85 -6.92 -1.52
N SER A 121 -14.45 -8.03 -1.95
CA SER A 121 -15.77 -8.45 -1.51
C SER A 121 -15.73 -8.95 -0.07
N GLY A 122 -16.46 -8.25 0.81
CA GLY A 122 -16.65 -8.70 2.19
C GLY A 122 -17.41 -10.03 2.28
N GLU A 123 -18.28 -10.33 1.31
CA GLU A 123 -19.02 -11.59 1.25
C GLU A 123 -18.10 -12.77 0.93
N GLU A 124 -17.17 -12.60 -0.01
CA GLU A 124 -16.19 -13.63 -0.35
C GLU A 124 -15.21 -13.84 0.80
N ILE A 125 -14.73 -12.76 1.42
CA ILE A 125 -13.88 -12.83 2.61
C ILE A 125 -14.57 -13.52 3.78
N ALA A 126 -15.89 -13.40 3.92
CA ALA A 126 -16.64 -14.08 4.97
C ALA A 126 -16.63 -15.61 4.82
N LEU A 127 -16.37 -16.14 3.61
CA LEU A 127 -16.28 -17.57 3.32
C LEU A 127 -14.88 -18.15 3.61
N ILE A 128 -13.87 -17.31 3.76
CA ILE A 128 -12.49 -17.71 4.06
C ILE A 128 -12.32 -17.78 5.59
N ASP A 129 -11.68 -18.83 6.10
CA ASP A 129 -11.33 -18.87 7.53
C ASP A 129 -10.29 -17.78 7.82
N LYS A 130 -10.50 -17.00 8.87
CA LYS A 130 -9.56 -15.93 9.24
C LYS A 130 -8.42 -16.46 10.13
N GLU A 131 -8.56 -17.67 10.65
CA GLU A 131 -7.52 -18.34 11.42
C GLU A 131 -6.60 -19.10 10.47
N PRO A 132 -5.29 -18.76 10.43
CA PRO A 132 -4.37 -19.38 9.49
C PRO A 132 -4.18 -20.87 9.82
N SER A 133 -4.05 -21.72 8.81
CA SER A 133 -3.75 -23.16 9.00
C SER A 133 -2.26 -23.46 9.10
N ILE A 134 -1.41 -22.52 8.66
CA ILE A 134 0.04 -22.55 8.88
C ILE A 134 0.49 -21.38 9.75
N THR A 135 1.52 -21.57 10.57
CA THR A 135 2.10 -20.49 11.37
C THR A 135 2.96 -19.56 10.51
N ASP A 136 3.31 -18.40 11.06
CA ASP A 136 4.30 -17.51 10.45
C ASP A 136 5.68 -18.17 10.34
N GLU A 137 6.06 -18.97 11.33
CA GLU A 137 7.31 -19.75 11.32
C GLU A 137 7.36 -20.76 10.16
N GLU A 138 6.23 -21.43 9.89
CA GLU A 138 6.08 -22.33 8.74
C GLU A 138 6.15 -21.55 7.42
N ALA A 139 5.51 -20.38 7.33
CA ALA A 139 5.61 -19.50 6.16
C ALA A 139 7.05 -19.01 5.91
N ILE A 140 7.79 -18.63 6.97
CA ILE A 140 9.20 -18.25 6.87
C ILE A 140 10.07 -19.42 6.39
N LYS A 141 9.76 -20.65 6.81
CA LYS A 141 10.44 -21.85 6.31
C LYS A 141 10.18 -22.05 4.81
N ILE A 142 8.93 -21.90 4.36
CA ILE A 142 8.56 -21.98 2.94
C ILE A 142 9.33 -20.94 2.12
N LEU A 143 9.43 -19.69 2.59
CA LEU A 143 10.25 -18.65 1.94
C LEU A 143 11.71 -19.10 1.76
N LYS A 144 12.35 -19.61 2.82
CA LYS A 144 13.75 -20.04 2.76
C LYS A 144 13.95 -21.23 1.82
N GLU A 145 13.04 -22.20 1.82
CA GLU A 145 13.06 -23.35 0.91
C GLU A 145 12.92 -22.90 -0.55
N TYR A 146 11.98 -21.99 -0.81
CA TYR A 146 11.81 -21.39 -2.14
C TYR A 146 13.07 -20.68 -2.60
N MET A 147 13.62 -19.78 -1.79
CA MET A 147 14.85 -19.04 -2.14
C MET A 147 16.03 -19.98 -2.42
N THR A 148 16.17 -21.05 -1.64
CA THR A 148 17.19 -22.08 -1.85
C THR A 148 17.00 -22.78 -3.20
N SER A 149 15.75 -23.02 -3.61
CA SER A 149 15.43 -23.69 -4.87
C SER A 149 15.61 -22.82 -6.12
N VAL A 150 15.56 -21.49 -5.98
CA VAL A 150 15.69 -20.55 -7.09
C VAL A 150 17.16 -20.39 -7.48
N PRO A 151 17.60 -20.81 -8.69
CA PRO A 151 19.02 -20.81 -9.06
C PRO A 151 19.71 -19.45 -9.02
N GLN A 152 18.96 -18.36 -9.17
CA GLN A 152 19.47 -16.98 -9.17
C GLN A 152 19.68 -16.43 -7.75
N ILE A 153 19.02 -17.04 -6.76
CA ILE A 153 19.11 -16.69 -5.35
C ILE A 153 20.07 -17.69 -4.67
N GLY A 154 19.72 -18.97 -4.67
CA GLY A 154 20.52 -20.07 -4.14
C GLY A 154 20.59 -20.10 -2.61
N GLU A 155 21.15 -21.19 -2.10
CA GLU A 155 21.28 -21.45 -0.65
C GLU A 155 22.07 -20.36 0.08
N GLU A 156 23.12 -19.83 -0.55
CA GLU A 156 23.97 -18.79 0.04
C GLU A 156 23.16 -17.55 0.44
N LYS A 157 22.27 -17.07 -0.45
CA LYS A 157 21.44 -15.91 -0.17
C LYS A 157 20.25 -16.23 0.72
N ALA A 158 19.64 -17.41 0.56
CA ALA A 158 18.58 -17.88 1.46
C ALA A 158 19.03 -17.90 2.94
N ASN A 159 20.30 -18.22 3.20
CA ASN A 159 20.89 -18.21 4.54
C ASN A 159 21.10 -16.80 5.12
N THR A 160 21.02 -15.75 4.29
CA THR A 160 21.15 -14.35 4.73
C THR A 160 19.82 -13.67 5.03
N VAL A 161 18.69 -14.37 4.85
CA VAL A 161 17.35 -13.82 5.09
C VAL A 161 17.20 -13.35 6.54
N LYS A 162 16.99 -12.05 6.69
CA LYS A 162 16.60 -11.40 7.95
C LYS A 162 15.15 -10.96 7.83
N VAL A 163 14.27 -11.63 8.58
CA VAL A 163 12.85 -11.28 8.63
C VAL A 163 12.67 -10.03 9.48
N MET A 164 12.00 -9.03 8.93
CA MET A 164 11.69 -7.76 9.61
C MET A 164 10.30 -7.80 10.24
N SER A 165 9.33 -8.36 9.52
CA SER A 165 7.97 -8.55 10.02
C SER A 165 7.28 -9.71 9.32
N SER A 166 6.28 -10.27 10.01
CA SER A 166 5.34 -11.25 9.46
C SER A 166 3.95 -10.89 9.96
N ASN A 167 3.08 -10.44 9.07
CA ASN A 167 1.73 -10.01 9.40
C ASN A 167 0.71 -10.77 8.56
N LEU A 168 -0.45 -11.06 9.15
CA LEU A 168 -1.56 -11.65 8.44
C LEU A 168 -2.32 -10.56 7.68
N VAL A 169 -2.60 -10.78 6.39
CA VAL A 169 -3.27 -9.80 5.51
C VAL A 169 -4.27 -10.46 4.58
N TRP A 170 -5.23 -9.70 4.09
CA TRP A 170 -6.00 -10.05 2.89
C TRP A 170 -5.22 -9.66 1.64
N LYS A 171 -5.09 -10.59 0.70
CA LYS A 171 -4.41 -10.38 -0.58
C LYS A 171 -5.27 -10.86 -1.73
N GLU A 172 -5.54 -9.97 -2.68
CA GLU A 172 -6.20 -10.28 -3.95
C GLU A 172 -5.11 -10.56 -4.99
N ASN A 173 -5.18 -11.69 -5.68
CA ASN A 173 -4.26 -12.05 -6.75
C ASN A 173 -4.71 -11.47 -8.12
N GLU A 174 -4.00 -11.80 -9.20
CA GLU A 174 -4.33 -11.28 -10.54
C GLU A 174 -5.65 -11.82 -11.12
N ASP A 175 -6.18 -12.90 -10.55
CA ASP A 175 -7.45 -13.52 -10.95
C ASP A 175 -8.62 -13.04 -10.07
N ASP A 176 -8.46 -11.90 -9.38
CA ASP A 176 -9.41 -11.33 -8.42
C ASP A 176 -9.77 -12.28 -7.25
N LYS A 177 -8.96 -13.32 -7.01
CA LYS A 177 -9.18 -14.25 -5.91
C LYS A 177 -8.55 -13.70 -4.63
N ILE A 178 -9.34 -13.66 -3.56
CA ILE A 178 -8.91 -13.21 -2.25
C ILE A 178 -8.34 -14.38 -1.44
N HIS A 179 -7.19 -14.15 -0.83
CA HIS A 179 -6.47 -15.07 0.03
C HIS A 179 -6.23 -14.43 1.40
N LEU A 180 -6.30 -15.25 2.46
CA LEU A 180 -5.62 -14.94 3.70
C LEU A 180 -4.14 -15.28 3.51
N ALA A 181 -3.24 -14.33 3.77
CA ALA A 181 -1.82 -14.52 3.49
C ALA A 181 -0.92 -13.99 4.61
N TRP A 182 0.19 -14.68 4.83
CA TRP A 182 1.34 -14.14 5.55
C TRP A 182 2.09 -13.18 4.63
N TRP A 183 2.08 -11.90 4.98
CA TRP A 183 2.94 -10.87 4.39
C TRP A 183 4.21 -10.75 5.20
N ILE A 184 5.31 -11.25 4.64
CA ILE A 184 6.62 -11.25 5.28
C ILE A 184 7.48 -10.20 4.59
N LYS A 185 7.95 -9.22 5.36
CA LYS A 185 9.00 -8.29 4.93
C LYS A 185 10.36 -8.80 5.37
N PHE A 186 11.33 -8.82 4.45
CA PHE A 186 12.66 -9.34 4.73
C PHE A 186 13.73 -8.64 3.88
N VAL A 187 14.97 -8.72 4.35
CA VAL A 187 16.17 -8.38 3.56
C VAL A 187 17.06 -9.61 3.41
N ASP A 188 17.83 -9.65 2.32
CA ASP A 188 18.83 -10.69 2.05
C ASP A 188 20.02 -10.08 1.30
N SER A 189 21.05 -10.88 1.02
CA SER A 189 22.27 -10.43 0.32
C SER A 189 22.15 -10.31 -1.21
N SER A 190 20.96 -10.51 -1.79
CA SER A 190 20.70 -10.34 -3.23
C SER A 190 20.76 -8.88 -3.68
N PHE A 191 20.43 -7.97 -2.79
CA PHE A 191 20.51 -6.53 -2.97
C PHE A 191 21.38 -5.95 -1.85
N ALA A 192 21.82 -4.69 -1.96
CA ALA A 192 22.47 -4.05 -0.81
C ALA A 192 21.58 -4.26 0.42
N GLU A 193 22.15 -4.50 1.61
CA GLU A 193 21.39 -4.58 2.87
C GLU A 193 20.79 -3.20 3.17
N ASP A 194 19.82 -2.80 2.37
CA ASP A 194 19.08 -1.58 2.48
C ASP A 194 17.77 -1.91 3.20
N GLU A 195 17.80 -1.71 4.52
CA GLU A 195 16.63 -1.87 5.37
C GLU A 195 15.52 -0.86 5.03
N ASP A 196 15.82 0.18 4.26
CA ASP A 196 14.84 1.18 3.81
C ASP A 196 13.95 0.63 2.67
N HIS A 197 14.38 -0.43 1.96
CA HIS A 197 13.65 -1.01 0.83
C HIS A 197 13.54 -2.56 0.92
N PRO A 198 12.84 -3.09 1.94
CA PRO A 198 12.76 -4.54 2.13
C PRO A 198 11.99 -5.24 1.01
N ALA A 199 12.41 -6.48 0.72
CA ALA A 199 11.62 -7.40 -0.09
C ALA A 199 10.36 -7.82 0.68
N SER A 200 9.34 -8.22 -0.06
CA SER A 200 8.08 -8.73 0.46
C SER A 200 7.73 -10.06 -0.20
N VAL A 201 7.24 -11.01 0.58
CA VAL A 201 6.58 -12.21 0.08
C VAL A 201 5.19 -12.33 0.68
N TRP A 202 4.25 -12.85 -0.10
CA TRP A 202 2.91 -13.22 0.32
C TRP A 202 2.75 -14.72 0.16
N ILE A 203 2.44 -15.40 1.26
CA ILE A 203 2.25 -16.85 1.30
C ILE A 203 0.84 -17.12 1.80
N ASP A 204 0.06 -17.88 1.04
CA ASP A 204 -1.29 -18.27 1.43
C ASP A 204 -1.26 -19.00 2.78
N ALA A 205 -2.05 -18.48 3.72
CA ALA A 205 -2.00 -18.88 5.13
C ALA A 205 -2.68 -20.22 5.42
N HIS A 206 -3.27 -20.86 4.41
CA HIS A 206 -3.88 -22.19 4.53
C HIS A 206 -3.10 -23.27 3.79
N SER A 207 -2.64 -22.96 2.58
CA SER A 207 -1.99 -23.91 1.68
C SER A 207 -0.46 -23.83 1.70
N GLY A 208 0.11 -22.70 2.13
CA GLY A 208 1.54 -22.44 2.01
C GLY A 208 2.00 -22.08 0.59
N GLU A 209 1.08 -21.85 -0.33
CA GLU A 209 1.41 -21.40 -1.69
C GLU A 209 2.02 -19.99 -1.67
N ILE A 210 3.16 -19.79 -2.34
CA ILE A 210 3.73 -18.46 -2.54
C ILE A 210 2.91 -17.75 -3.61
N LEU A 211 2.16 -16.72 -3.20
CA LEU A 211 1.30 -15.93 -4.07
C LEU A 211 2.09 -14.88 -4.86
N LEU A 212 3.08 -14.26 -4.21
CA LEU A 212 3.93 -13.23 -4.82
C LEU A 212 5.22 -13.09 -4.01
N ILE A 213 6.34 -12.88 -4.70
CA ILE A 213 7.57 -12.36 -4.12
C ILE A 213 7.98 -11.11 -4.88
N ALA A 214 8.23 -10.02 -4.17
CA ALA A 214 8.56 -8.73 -4.73
C ALA A 214 9.80 -8.17 -4.03
N TYR A 215 10.82 -7.83 -4.81
CA TYR A 215 11.95 -7.06 -4.33
C TYR A 215 11.70 -5.59 -4.64
N GLY A 216 11.87 -4.72 -3.65
CA GLY A 216 11.92 -3.27 -3.88
C GLY A 216 13.03 -3.00 -4.90
N ARG A 217 12.69 -2.41 -6.04
CA ARG A 217 13.67 -1.90 -7.00
C ARG A 217 13.57 -0.39 -6.99
N ASP A 218 14.73 0.26 -6.89
CA ASP A 218 14.94 1.59 -7.44
C ASP A 218 14.78 1.57 -8.98
#